data_AF-A0A528LT82-F1
#
_entry.id   AF-A0A528LT82-F1
#
_cell.length_a   1.000
_cell.length_b   1.000
_cell.length_c   1.000
_cell.angle_alpha   90.00
_cell.angle_beta   90.00
_cell.angle_gamma   90.00
#
_symmetry.space_group_name_H-M   'P 1'
#
loop_
_entity.id
_entity.type
_entity.pdbx_description
1 polymer ?
#
loop_
_entity_poly.entity_id
_entity_poly.type
_entity_poly.pdbx_seq_one_letter_code
_entity_poly.pdbx_strand_id
1 'polypeptide(L)'
;MLTLLELLKDGRFHSGQTLGVALGISRSAVWKQLQHLEAELGLSVHKVRGKGYQLAKPLVLLNMAEIGAEEPCQWPVHIFDSID
;
A
#
# COMPACT_ATOMS: atom_id res chain seq x y z
N MET A 1 5.59 -4.76 3.66
CA MET A 1 5.43 -3.72 2.61
C MET A 1 3.98 -3.61 2.14
N LEU A 2 3.32 -4.73 1.86
CA LEU A 2 1.89 -4.75 1.49
C LEU A 2 1.00 -3.96 2.46
N THR A 3 1.19 -4.14 3.78
CA THR A 3 0.42 -3.41 4.81
C THR A 3 0.54 -1.89 4.71
N LEU A 4 1.73 -1.36 4.37
CA LEU A 4 1.90 0.09 4.17
C LEU A 4 1.17 0.56 2.90
N LEU A 5 1.19 -0.27 1.86
CA LEU A 5 0.44 -0.04 0.61
C LEU A 5 -1.06 -0.05 0.86
N GLU A 6 -1.57 -1.02 1.63
CA GLU A 6 -2.99 -1.10 2.01
C GLU A 6 -3.46 0.15 2.77
N LEU A 7 -2.62 0.68 3.66
CA LEU A 7 -2.93 1.90 4.41
C LEU A 7 -2.97 3.15 3.52
N LEU A 8 -2.22 3.16 2.43
CA LEU A 8 -2.10 4.31 1.53
C LEU A 8 -2.92 4.18 0.24
N LYS A 9 -3.52 3.01 -0.02
CA LYS A 9 -4.22 2.69 -1.28
C LYS A 9 -5.37 3.66 -1.58
N ASP A 10 -5.96 4.23 -0.53
CA ASP A 10 -7.03 5.23 -0.61
C ASP A 10 -6.61 6.55 -1.26
N GLY A 11 -5.30 6.76 -1.46
CA GLY A 11 -4.76 7.97 -2.04
C GLY A 11 -5.00 9.21 -1.18
N ARG A 12 -5.11 9.08 0.15
CA ARG A 12 -5.25 10.20 1.10
C ARG A 12 -3.95 10.43 1.88
N PHE A 13 -3.87 11.58 2.55
CA PHE A 13 -2.73 11.87 3.42
C PHE A 13 -2.87 11.13 4.76
N HIS A 14 -1.83 10.38 5.12
CA HIS A 14 -1.71 9.70 6.39
C HIS A 14 -0.47 10.19 7.14
N SER A 15 -0.63 10.56 8.41
CA SER A 15 0.49 11.05 9.20
C SER A 15 1.51 9.91 9.44
N GLY A 16 2.80 10.25 9.46
CA GLY A 16 3.83 9.26 9.77
C GLY A 16 3.73 8.65 11.16
N GLN A 17 3.07 9.34 12.09
CA GLN A 17 2.77 8.81 13.43
C GLN A 17 1.65 7.78 13.37
N THR A 18 0.55 8.09 12.67
CA THR A 18 -0.58 7.16 12.45
C THR A 18 -0.11 5.88 11.77
N LEU A 19 0.66 6.01 10.69
CA LEU A 19 1.24 4.87 9.99
C LEU A 19 2.20 4.08 10.90
N GLY A 20 3.01 4.78 11.70
CA GLY A 20 3.91 4.13 12.65
C GLY A 20 3.17 3.30 13.69
N VAL A 21 2.10 3.86 14.29
CA VAL A 21 1.25 3.15 15.25
C VAL A 21 0.58 1.94 14.60
N ALA A 22 -0.02 2.11 13.42
CA ALA A 22 -0.69 1.03 12.70
C ALA A 22 0.26 -0.13 12.34
N LEU A 23 1.53 0.18 12.06
CA LEU A 23 2.55 -0.79 11.69
C LEU A 23 3.41 -1.27 12.88
N GLY A 24 3.22 -0.72 14.08
CA GLY A 24 4.05 -1.02 15.26
C GLY A 24 5.51 -0.57 15.14
N ILE A 25 5.79 0.46 14.34
CA ILE A 25 7.15 0.95 14.05
C ILE A 25 7.29 2.45 14.30
N SER A 26 8.53 2.94 14.36
CA SER A 26 8.79 4.38 14.49
C SER A 26 8.43 5.16 13.21
N ARG A 27 8.14 6.45 13.35
CA ARG A 27 7.92 7.37 12.22
C ARG A 27 9.09 7.36 11.22
N SER A 28 10.32 7.23 11.72
CA SER A 28 11.54 7.18 10.89
C SER A 28 11.62 5.86 10.10
N ALA A 29 11.12 4.75 10.67
CA ALA A 29 11.05 3.48 9.97
C ALA A 29 9.97 3.49 8.86
N VAL A 30 8.83 4.17 9.08
CA VAL A 30 7.83 4.41 8.03
C VAL A 30 8.46 5.12 6.82
N TRP A 31 9.27 6.15 7.07
CA TRP A 31 9.96 6.86 5.98
C TRP A 31 10.88 5.94 5.17
N LYS A 32 11.67 5.09 5.84
CA LYS A 32 12.53 4.12 5.15
C LYS A 32 11.72 3.13 4.30
N GLN A 33 10.60 2.62 4.83
CA GLN A 33 9.73 1.72 4.07
C GLN A 33 9.08 2.42 2.87
N LEU A 34 8.70 3.69 2.98
CA LEU A 34 8.19 4.47 1.84
C LEU A 34 9.25 4.62 0.75
N GLN A 35 10.49 4.98 1.11
CA GLN A 35 11.58 5.10 0.13
C GLN A 35 11.85 3.77 -0.60
N HIS A 36 11.78 2.65 0.14
CA HIS A 36 11.94 1.33 -0.44
C HIS A 36 10.80 0.99 -1.39
N LEU A 37 9.55 1.29 -1.00
CA LEU A 37 8.36 1.11 -1.82
C LEU A 37 8.43 1.93 -3.13
N GLU A 38 8.90 3.19 -3.07
CA GLU A 38 9.11 3.99 -4.28
C GLU A 38 10.16 3.36 -5.21
N ALA A 39 11.24 2.84 -4.65
CA ALA A 39 12.34 2.24 -5.41
C ALA A 39 11.99 0.89 -6.04
N GLU A 40 11.28 0.02 -5.32
CA GLU A 40 10.96 -1.33 -5.79
C GLU A 40 9.76 -1.35 -6.73
N LEU A 41 8.73 -0.54 -6.47
CA LEU A 41 7.46 -0.61 -7.20
C LEU A 41 7.22 0.56 -8.16
N GLY A 42 8.16 1.53 -8.22
CA GLY A 42 8.04 2.71 -9.07
C GLY A 42 6.85 3.61 -8.71
N LEU A 43 6.32 3.47 -7.50
CA LEU A 43 5.23 4.29 -6.99
C LEU A 43 5.79 5.64 -6.54
N SER A 44 5.02 6.71 -6.72
CA SER A 44 5.41 8.04 -6.25
C SER A 44 4.64 8.40 -4.99
N VAL A 45 5.34 8.92 -3.98
CA VAL A 45 4.75 9.32 -2.70
C VAL A 45 4.93 10.83 -2.49
N HIS A 46 3.82 11.54 -2.31
CA HIS A 46 3.84 12.92 -1.87
C HIS A 46 4.06 13.00 -0.36
N LYS A 47 5.00 13.85 0.06
CA LYS A 47 5.30 14.13 1.46
C LYS A 47 5.08 15.60 1.76
N VAL A 48 4.21 15.89 2.72
CA VAL A 48 3.95 17.26 3.18
C VAL A 48 4.24 17.36 4.66
N ARG A 49 5.16 18.28 5.02
CA ARG A 49 5.53 18.54 6.42
C ARG A 49 4.28 18.92 7.23
N GLY A 50 4.06 18.26 8.35
CA GLY A 50 2.90 18.48 9.22
C GLY A 50 1.61 17.77 8.78
N LYS A 51 1.54 17.23 7.56
CA LYS A 51 0.35 16.51 7.04
C LYS A 51 0.58 15.00 6.94
N GLY A 52 1.72 14.58 6.40
CA GLY A 52 2.07 13.16 6.27
C GLY A 52 2.44 12.76 4.84
N TYR A 53 2.03 11.55 4.47
CA TYR A 53 2.39 10.87 3.23
C TYR A 53 1.13 10.43 2.47
N GLN A 54 1.18 10.47 1.14
CA GLN A 54 0.08 10.12 0.25
C GLN A 54 0.66 9.50 -1.03
N LEU A 55 0.06 8.43 -1.57
CA LEU A 55 0.40 7.98 -2.93
C LEU A 55 -0.01 9.04 -3.95
N ALA A 56 0.83 9.28 -4.95
CA ALA A 56 0.55 10.25 -6.01
C ALA A 56 -0.74 9.92 -6.79
N LYS A 57 -1.08 8.63 -6.88
CA LYS A 57 -2.35 8.13 -7.41
C LYS A 57 -2.92 7.06 -6.46
N PRO A 58 -4.25 7.00 -6.27
CA PRO A 58 -4.86 5.90 -5.54
C PRO A 58 -4.58 4.57 -6.26
N LEU A 59 -4.57 3.49 -5.49
CA LEU A 59 -4.22 2.17 -5.99
C LEU A 59 -5.32 1.18 -5.61
N VAL A 60 -5.68 0.30 -6.54
CA VAL A 60 -6.59 -0.82 -6.29
C VAL A 60 -5.74 -2.08 -6.24
N LEU A 61 -5.73 -2.73 -5.07
CA LEU A 61 -5.05 -4.00 -4.87
C LEU A 61 -6.00 -5.13 -5.29
N LEU A 62 -5.44 -6.18 -5.89
CA LEU A 62 -6.22 -7.38 -6.18
C LEU A 62 -6.69 -8.00 -4.86
N ASN A 63 -7.96 -8.39 -4.80
CA ASN A 63 -8.55 -9.00 -3.63
C ASN A 63 -9.28 -10.29 -4.03
N MET A 64 -8.93 -11.40 -3.39
CA MET A 64 -9.49 -12.71 -3.71
C MET A 64 -11.00 -12.78 -3.47
N ALA A 65 -11.49 -12.13 -2.41
CA ALA A 65 -12.92 -12.08 -2.10
C ALA A 65 -13.69 -11.24 -3.12
N GLU A 66 -13.10 -10.17 -3.65
CA GLU A 66 -13.74 -9.34 -4.69
C GLU A 66 -13.72 -10.03 -6.06
N ILE A 67 -12.63 -10.70 -6.41
CA ILE A 67 -12.48 -11.40 -7.70
C ILE A 67 -13.32 -12.68 -7.76
N GLY A 68 -13.44 -13.41 -6.65
CA GLY A 68 -14.23 -14.65 -6.57
C GLY A 68 -15.73 -14.47 -6.33
N ALA A 69 -16.20 -13.22 -6.19
CA ALA A 69 -17.62 -12.91 -5.98
C ALA A 69 -18.44 -12.93 -7.28
N GLU A 70 -17.78 -12.75 -8.43
CA GLU A 70 -18.37 -12.94 -9.76
C GLU A 70 -18.32 -14.44 -10.11
N GLU A 71 -19.33 -14.94 -10.84
CA GLU A 71 -19.58 -16.35 -11.22
C GLU A 71 -18.37 -17.31 -11.19
N PRO A 72 -18.53 -18.57 -10.75
CA PRO A 72 -17.42 -19.50 -10.55
C PRO A 72 -16.56 -19.59 -11.81
N CYS A 73 -15.38 -18.95 -11.74
CA CYS A 73 -14.39 -19.01 -12.81
C CYS A 73 -14.07 -20.49 -13.06
N GLN A 74 -14.21 -20.93 -14.31
CA GLN A 74 -13.90 -22.32 -14.71
C GLN A 74 -12.40 -22.66 -14.57
N TRP A 75 -11.56 -21.66 -14.26
CA TRP A 75 -10.12 -21.77 -14.17
C TRP A 75 -9.62 -21.42 -12.76
N PRO A 76 -8.60 -22.12 -12.24
CA PRO A 76 -8.01 -21.78 -10.95
C PRO A 76 -7.39 -20.37 -11.00
N VAL A 77 -7.77 -19.52 -10.05
CA VAL A 77 -7.24 -18.17 -9.88
C VAL A 77 -6.30 -18.15 -8.69
N HIS A 78 -5.07 -17.71 -8.93
CA HIS A 78 -4.07 -17.49 -7.89
C HIS A 78 -3.68 -16.02 -7.89
N ILE A 79 -3.72 -15.39 -6.71
CA ILE A 79 -3.31 -13.99 -6.52
C ILE A 79 -2.00 -14.00 -5.75
N PHE A 80 -1.04 -13.23 -6.26
CA PHE A 80 0.25 -13.01 -5.64
C PHE A 80 0.49 -11.52 -5.52
N ASP A 81 1.09 -11.11 -4.40
CA ASP A 81 1.46 -9.71 -4.18
C ASP A 81 2.68 -9.29 -5.04
N SER A 82 3.53 -10.26 -5.37
CA SER A 82 4.70 -10.11 -6.24
C SER A 82 5.08 -11.47 -6.84
N ILE A 83 5.58 -11.46 -8.07
CA ILE A 83 6.16 -12.61 -8.78
C ILE A 83 7.54 -12.22 -9.32
N ASP A 84 8.35 -13.21 -9.68
CA ASP A 84 9.73 -13.07 -10.17
C ASP A 84 9.85 -12.83 -11.69
#